data_AF-A0A2R8BLS0-F1
#
_entry.id   AF-A0A2R8BLS0-F1
#
_cell.length_a   1.000
_cell.length_b   1.000
_cell.length_c   1.000
_cell.angle_alpha   90.00
_cell.angle_beta   90.00
_cell.angle_gamma   90.00
#
_symmetry.space_group_name_H-M   'P 1'
#
loop_
_entity.id
_entity.type
_entity.pdbx_description
1 polymer ?
#
loop_
_entity_poly.entity_id
_entity_poly.type
_entity_poly.pdbx_seq_one_letter_code
_entity_poly.pdbx_strand_id
1 'polypeptide(L)'
;MLSGYCVRMAIRRDIEGRETARSGTRRRRSMAGFLASAIVKLCAIPIVAASVSVSLYIRTSPYRPTEALIHLVAMAGCPAAAAIGIPEAREGEPGYHARNDPDGDGVACGAARGDPLPGATVRDSTRQVGGAKFVRPKPAGGG
;
A
#
# COMPACT_ATOMS: atom_id res chain seq x y z
N MET A 1 -71.77 10.72 22.98
CA MET A 1 -70.78 9.75 23.54
C MET A 1 -69.58 9.45 22.63
N LEU A 2 -69.53 9.88 21.34
CA LEU A 2 -68.40 9.59 20.44
C LEU A 2 -67.14 10.49 20.62
N SER A 3 -67.25 11.64 21.28
CA SER A 3 -66.13 12.60 21.39
C SER A 3 -64.98 12.09 22.29
N GLY A 4 -65.29 11.39 23.38
CA GLY A 4 -64.28 10.90 24.33
C GLY A 4 -63.40 9.77 23.80
N TYR A 5 -63.92 8.93 22.90
CA TYR A 5 -63.15 7.80 22.34
C TYR A 5 -62.09 8.25 21.34
N CYS A 6 -62.41 9.27 20.52
CA CYS A 6 -61.48 9.78 19.51
C CYS A 6 -60.26 10.44 20.16
N VAL A 7 -60.48 11.23 21.23
CA VAL A 7 -59.39 11.85 22.02
C VAL A 7 -58.50 10.79 22.66
N ARG A 8 -59.09 9.73 23.23
CA ARG A 8 -58.33 8.64 23.87
C ARG A 8 -57.53 7.82 22.86
N MET A 9 -58.02 7.66 21.63
CA MET A 9 -57.32 6.96 20.56
C MET A 9 -56.16 7.80 20.00
N ALA A 10 -56.33 9.11 19.87
CA ALA A 10 -55.28 10.03 19.44
C ALA A 10 -54.11 10.06 20.45
N ILE A 11 -54.43 10.10 21.76
CA ILE A 11 -53.42 10.07 22.81
C ILE A 11 -52.63 8.75 22.80
N ARG A 12 -53.31 7.60 22.61
CA ARG A 12 -52.61 6.30 22.51
C ARG A 12 -51.65 6.23 21.32
N ARG A 13 -52.07 6.71 20.14
CA ARG A 13 -51.21 6.73 18.95
C ARG A 13 -49.98 7.62 19.11
N ASP A 14 -50.12 8.76 19.77
CA ASP A 14 -48.98 9.66 20.01
C ASP A 14 -47.96 9.06 20.99
N ILE A 15 -48.41 8.30 21.99
CA ILE A 15 -47.54 7.59 22.93
C ILE A 15 -46.77 6.46 22.22
N GLU A 16 -47.46 5.62 21.44
CA GLU A 16 -46.83 4.52 20.68
C GLU A 16 -45.84 5.05 19.61
N GLY A 17 -46.14 6.19 18.98
CA GLY A 17 -45.24 6.86 18.03
C GLY A 17 -43.94 7.37 18.68
N ARG A 18 -44.00 7.84 19.93
CA ARG A 18 -42.82 8.33 20.67
C ARG A 18 -41.92 7.20 21.15
N GLU A 19 -42.46 6.03 21.48
CA GLU A 19 -41.69 4.86 21.91
C GLU A 19 -40.92 4.20 20.76
N THR A 20 -41.53 4.12 19.57
CA THR A 20 -40.89 3.63 18.35
C THR A 20 -39.78 4.57 17.86
N ALA A 21 -39.94 5.90 17.99
CA ALA A 21 -38.90 6.87 17.65
C ALA A 21 -37.69 6.85 18.61
N ARG A 22 -37.90 6.60 19.91
CA ARG A 22 -36.83 6.53 20.92
C ARG A 22 -35.99 5.25 20.84
N SER A 23 -36.57 4.13 20.44
CA SER A 23 -35.85 2.85 20.34
C SER A 23 -34.85 2.82 19.18
N GLY A 24 -35.13 3.50 18.06
CA GLY A 24 -34.23 3.58 16.90
C GLY A 24 -33.00 4.45 17.10
N THR A 25 -33.12 5.55 17.87
CA THR A 25 -32.02 6.51 18.09
C THR A 25 -31.00 6.01 19.12
N ARG A 26 -31.41 5.21 20.10
CA ARG A 26 -30.49 4.67 21.14
C ARG A 26 -29.60 3.54 20.60
N ARG A 27 -30.10 2.68 19.71
CA ARG A 27 -29.29 1.62 19.07
C ARG A 27 -28.19 2.18 18.17
N ARG A 28 -28.47 3.21 17.38
CA ARG A 28 -27.51 3.81 16.43
C ARG A 28 -26.29 4.44 17.12
N ARG A 29 -26.46 5.05 18.31
CA ARG A 29 -25.34 5.63 19.08
C ARG A 29 -24.37 4.57 19.63
N SER A 30 -24.88 3.40 20.00
CA SER A 30 -24.02 2.33 20.52
C SER A 30 -23.11 1.73 19.45
N MET A 31 -23.62 1.44 18.25
CA MET A 31 -22.82 0.82 17.19
C MET A 31 -21.80 1.77 16.56
N ALA A 32 -22.10 3.07 16.48
CA ALA A 32 -21.16 4.07 15.97
C ALA A 32 -19.89 4.20 16.82
N GLY A 33 -20.02 4.11 18.16
CA GLY A 33 -18.87 4.12 19.07
C GLY A 33 -17.99 2.87 18.94
N PHE A 34 -18.60 1.70 18.77
CA PHE A 34 -17.86 0.44 18.57
C PHE A 34 -17.09 0.43 17.25
N LEU A 35 -17.70 0.87 16.14
CA LEU A 35 -17.03 0.91 14.83
C LEU A 35 -15.88 1.92 14.83
N ALA A 36 -16.07 3.12 15.39
CA ALA A 36 -15.00 4.11 15.50
C ALA A 36 -13.82 3.60 16.35
N SER A 37 -14.10 2.97 17.49
CA SER A 37 -13.06 2.38 18.34
C SER A 37 -12.36 1.21 17.66
N ALA A 38 -13.09 0.38 16.92
CA ALA A 38 -12.53 -0.74 16.17
C ALA A 38 -11.58 -0.27 15.06
N ILE A 39 -11.97 0.76 14.29
CA ILE A 39 -11.13 1.36 13.24
C ILE A 39 -9.86 1.96 13.85
N VAL A 40 -9.99 2.73 14.94
CA VAL A 40 -8.83 3.32 15.62
C VAL A 40 -7.89 2.24 16.12
N LYS A 41 -8.40 1.15 16.71
CA LYS A 41 -7.55 0.03 17.16
C LYS A 41 -6.89 -0.71 15.99
N LEU A 42 -7.63 -0.96 14.91
CA LEU A 42 -7.10 -1.61 13.70
C LEU A 42 -5.96 -0.80 13.08
N CYS A 43 -6.02 0.53 13.11
CA CYS A 43 -4.92 1.37 12.64
C CYS A 43 -3.81 1.53 13.69
N ALA A 44 -4.16 1.66 14.97
CA ALA A 44 -3.19 1.93 16.04
C ALA A 44 -2.27 0.73 16.32
N ILE A 45 -2.79 -0.50 16.26
CA ILE A 45 -2.00 -1.71 16.54
C ILE A 45 -0.78 -1.86 15.60
N PRO A 46 -0.92 -1.83 14.26
CA PRO A 46 0.25 -1.97 13.37
C PRO A 46 1.21 -0.78 13.52
N ILE A 47 0.71 0.42 13.78
CA ILE A 47 1.55 1.62 13.99
C ILE A 47 2.41 1.45 15.25
N VAL A 48 1.81 1.03 16.36
CA VAL A 48 2.53 0.79 17.62
C VAL A 48 3.49 -0.38 17.49
N ALA A 49 3.09 -1.46 16.81
CA ALA A 49 3.99 -2.59 16.56
C ALA A 49 5.21 -2.17 15.71
N ALA A 50 5.00 -1.40 14.65
CA ALA A 50 6.07 -0.87 13.81
C ALA A 50 7.00 0.07 14.60
N SER A 51 6.47 0.98 15.41
CA SER A 51 7.29 1.91 16.19
C SER A 51 8.13 1.20 17.26
N VAL A 52 7.55 0.20 17.94
CA VAL A 52 8.30 -0.64 18.89
C VAL A 52 9.39 -1.41 18.17
N SER A 53 9.08 -2.01 17.01
CA SER A 53 10.06 -2.76 16.21
C SER A 53 11.22 -1.89 15.75
N VAL A 54 10.94 -0.68 15.23
CA VAL A 54 11.96 0.31 14.85
C VAL A 54 12.78 0.75 16.05
N SER A 55 12.15 0.99 17.20
CA SER A 55 12.86 1.42 18.42
C SER A 55 13.81 0.35 18.95
N LEU A 56 13.37 -0.92 18.96
CA LEU A 56 14.20 -2.05 19.33
C LEU A 56 15.38 -2.20 18.37
N TYR A 57 15.12 -2.18 17.06
CA TYR A 57 16.15 -2.26 16.03
C TYR A 57 17.24 -1.20 16.22
N ILE A 58 16.87 0.07 16.42
CA ILE A 58 17.83 1.17 16.64
C ILE A 58 18.65 0.95 17.92
N ARG A 59 18.07 0.39 18.98
CA ARG A 59 18.76 0.19 20.27
C ARG A 59 19.67 -1.04 20.28
N THR A 60 19.30 -2.10 19.58
CA THR A 60 20.05 -3.38 19.60
C THR A 60 20.99 -3.54 18.42
N SER A 61 20.85 -2.70 17.39
CA SER A 61 21.70 -2.72 16.20
C SER A 61 23.16 -2.35 16.53
N PRO A 62 24.15 -3.02 15.92
CA PRO A 62 25.56 -2.63 16.01
C PRO A 62 25.87 -1.34 15.23
N TYR A 63 24.99 -0.94 14.31
CA TYR A 63 25.10 0.31 13.53
C TYR A 63 24.72 1.54 14.34
N ARG A 64 25.30 2.70 14.00
CA ARG A 64 24.83 3.97 14.58
C ARG A 64 23.36 4.22 14.21
N PRO A 65 22.59 4.97 15.02
CA PRO A 65 21.16 5.20 14.75
C PRO A 65 20.87 5.75 13.35
N THR A 66 21.75 6.60 12.83
CA THR A 66 21.66 7.15 11.47
C THR A 66 21.88 6.09 10.39
N GLU A 67 22.85 5.19 10.60
CA GLU A 67 23.17 4.10 9.68
C GLU A 67 22.08 3.02 9.67
N ALA A 68 21.49 2.74 10.83
CA ALA A 68 20.36 1.83 10.96
C ALA A 68 19.13 2.32 10.17
N LEU A 69 18.86 3.62 10.20
CA LEU A 69 17.77 4.23 9.40
C LEU A 69 18.06 4.14 7.91
N ILE A 70 19.29 4.39 7.49
CA ILE A 70 19.72 4.27 6.09
C ILE A 70 19.48 2.84 5.58
N HIS A 71 19.85 1.83 6.37
CA HIS A 71 19.63 0.43 6.01
C HIS A 71 18.14 0.07 5.91
N LEU A 72 17.31 0.61 6.81
CA LEU A 72 15.84 0.48 6.75
C LEU A 72 15.23 1.11 5.50
N VAL A 73 15.70 2.30 5.12
CA VAL A 73 15.25 2.98 3.90
C VAL A 73 15.68 2.20 2.66
N ALA A 74 16.89 1.65 2.65
CA ALA A 74 17.35 0.79 1.56
C ALA A 74 16.49 -0.47 1.39
N MET A 75 15.97 -1.06 2.47
CA MET A 75 15.03 -2.19 2.37
C MET A 75 13.73 -1.81 1.62
N ALA A 76 13.31 -0.54 1.66
CA ALA A 76 12.14 -0.06 0.91
C ALA A 76 12.41 0.07 -0.60
N GLY A 77 13.68 0.09 -1.02
CA GLY A 77 14.12 0.05 -2.41
C GLY A 77 14.94 1.26 -2.84
N CYS A 78 15.51 1.18 -4.04
CA CYS A 78 16.39 2.20 -4.61
C CYS A 78 15.79 3.61 -4.72
N PRO A 79 14.49 3.80 -5.09
CA PRO A 79 13.90 5.14 -5.11
C PRO A 79 13.88 5.79 -3.72
N ALA A 80 13.67 5.00 -2.67
CA ALA A 80 13.67 5.50 -1.30
C ALA A 80 15.09 5.85 -0.82
N ALA A 81 16.09 5.04 -1.17
CA ALA A 81 17.50 5.33 -0.89
C ALA A 81 17.99 6.58 -1.64
N ALA A 82 17.60 6.74 -2.91
CA ALA A 82 17.91 7.94 -3.70
C ALA A 82 17.28 9.20 -3.10
N ALA A 83 16.05 9.12 -2.55
CA ALA A 83 15.37 10.25 -1.92
C ALA A 83 16.10 10.79 -0.68
N ILE A 84 16.93 9.97 -0.02
CA ILE A 84 17.78 10.38 1.11
C ILE A 84 19.24 10.63 0.71
N GLY A 85 19.54 10.66 -0.60
CA GLY A 85 20.87 10.98 -1.13
C GLY A 85 21.87 9.82 -1.11
N ILE A 86 21.40 8.57 -1.07
CA ILE A 86 22.24 7.36 -1.09
C ILE A 86 21.95 6.61 -2.40
N PRO A 87 22.62 7.00 -3.50
CA PRO A 87 22.34 6.44 -4.81
C PRO A 87 22.90 5.02 -4.98
N GLU A 88 24.04 4.71 -4.37
CA GLU A 88 24.70 3.40 -4.45
C GLU A 88 25.28 3.04 -3.07
N ALA A 89 25.22 1.76 -2.71
CA ALA A 89 25.79 1.26 -1.46
C ALA A 89 26.45 -0.11 -1.67
N ARG A 90 27.60 -0.34 -1.04
CA ARG A 90 28.35 -1.60 -1.18
C ARG A 90 28.01 -2.61 -0.10
N GLU A 91 28.22 -3.88 -0.38
CA GLU A 91 28.05 -4.94 0.61
C GLU A 91 28.82 -4.63 1.91
N GLY A 92 28.12 -4.72 3.05
CA GLY A 92 28.64 -4.36 4.37
C GLY A 92 28.47 -2.89 4.75
N GLU A 93 28.08 -2.01 3.82
CA GLU A 93 27.80 -0.60 4.11
C GLU A 93 26.33 -0.37 4.52
N PRO A 94 26.07 0.63 5.37
CA PRO A 94 24.72 1.12 5.62
C PRO A 94 24.08 1.57 4.31
N GLY A 95 22.97 0.93 3.94
CA GLY A 95 22.25 1.22 2.70
C GLY A 95 22.34 0.09 1.67
N TYR A 96 23.20 -0.91 1.89
CA TYR A 96 23.17 -2.12 1.09
C TYR A 96 22.02 -3.02 1.51
N HIS A 97 21.27 -3.54 0.54
CA HIS A 97 20.26 -4.55 0.77
C HIS A 97 20.27 -5.49 -0.43
N ALA A 98 20.42 -6.80 -0.20
CA ALA A 98 20.57 -7.80 -1.27
C ALA A 98 19.42 -7.77 -2.31
N ARG A 99 18.22 -7.35 -1.88
CA ARG A 99 17.07 -7.15 -2.79
C ARG A 99 17.31 -6.08 -3.87
N ASN A 100 18.21 -5.15 -3.61
CA ASN A 100 18.54 -4.02 -4.48
C ASN A 100 19.81 -4.25 -5.31
N ASP A 101 20.39 -5.45 -5.24
CA ASP A 101 21.58 -5.91 -5.97
C ASP A 101 21.17 -7.09 -6.87
N PRO A 102 20.50 -6.84 -8.00
CA PRO A 102 19.92 -7.88 -8.83
C PRO A 102 20.98 -8.70 -9.58
N ASP A 103 22.16 -8.13 -9.85
CA ASP A 103 23.29 -8.78 -10.50
C ASP A 103 24.26 -9.45 -9.52
N GLY A 104 24.10 -9.22 -8.21
CA GLY A 104 24.88 -9.86 -7.16
C GLY A 104 26.35 -9.44 -7.18
N ASP A 105 26.62 -8.21 -7.64
CA ASP A 105 27.97 -7.71 -7.86
C ASP A 105 28.57 -7.02 -6.63
N GLY A 106 27.77 -6.96 -5.55
CA GLY A 106 28.10 -6.34 -4.28
C GLY A 106 27.75 -4.85 -4.22
N VAL A 107 27.07 -4.29 -5.23
CA VAL A 107 26.65 -2.88 -5.29
C VAL A 107 25.13 -2.80 -5.41
N ALA A 108 24.47 -2.44 -4.32
CA ALA A 108 23.05 -2.17 -4.33
C ALA A 108 22.75 -0.83 -5.02
N CYS A 109 21.68 -0.81 -5.81
CA CYS A 109 21.21 0.36 -6.57
C CYS A 109 22.21 0.93 -7.57
N GLY A 110 23.27 0.20 -7.88
CA GLY A 110 24.14 0.50 -9.00
C GLY A 110 23.40 0.34 -10.33
N ALA A 111 23.85 1.06 -11.35
CA ALA A 111 23.51 0.69 -12.71
C ALA A 111 24.06 -0.72 -12.94
N ALA A 112 23.21 -1.69 -13.29
CA ALA A 112 23.67 -3.04 -13.59
C ALA A 112 24.82 -2.93 -14.59
N ARG A 113 25.83 -3.82 -14.52
CA ARG A 113 27.01 -3.77 -15.41
C ARG A 113 26.71 -3.89 -16.93
N GLY A 114 25.44 -3.81 -17.34
CA GLY A 114 24.96 -3.71 -18.72
C GLY A 114 24.02 -2.53 -19.02
N ASP A 115 23.72 -1.63 -18.07
CA ASP A 115 22.89 -0.46 -18.34
C ASP A 115 23.74 0.70 -18.90
N PRO A 116 23.43 1.23 -20.11
CA PRO A 116 24.14 2.37 -20.64
C PRO A 116 23.90 3.60 -19.75
N LEU A 117 24.98 4.32 -19.41
CA LEU A 117 24.95 5.57 -18.66
C LEU A 117 23.84 6.54 -19.13
N PRO A 118 23.29 7.38 -18.23
CA PRO A 118 22.27 8.37 -18.57
C PRO A 118 22.87 9.42 -19.51
N GLY A 119 22.68 9.19 -20.81
CA GLY A 119 23.29 9.95 -21.90
C GLY A 119 23.19 9.24 -23.26
N ALA A 120 22.96 7.93 -23.28
CA ALA A 120 22.57 7.24 -24.50
C ALA A 120 21.08 7.47 -24.77
N THR A 121 20.77 8.30 -25.76
CA THR A 121 19.41 8.48 -26.31
C THR A 121 18.88 7.16 -26.85
N VAL A 122 18.17 6.39 -26.03
CA VAL A 122 17.30 5.32 -26.52
C VAL A 122 16.07 6.01 -27.12
N ARG A 123 16.12 6.24 -28.43
CA ARG A 123 14.91 6.43 -29.24
C ARG A 123 14.14 5.11 -29.23
N ASP A 124 13.28 4.95 -28.24
CA ASP A 124 12.21 3.97 -28.32
C ASP A 124 11.06 4.56 -29.15
N SER A 125 10.69 3.88 -30.23
CA SER A 125 9.32 3.75 -30.75
C SER A 125 9.31 3.43 -32.24
N THR A 126 9.28 2.14 -32.57
CA THR A 126 8.25 1.65 -33.51
C THR A 126 7.79 0.28 -33.03
N ARG A 127 6.72 0.32 -32.23
CA ARG A 127 5.67 -0.68 -32.16
C ARG A 127 5.54 -1.47 -33.48
N GLN A 128 5.85 -2.76 -33.49
CA GLN A 128 5.43 -3.65 -34.58
C GLN A 128 4.62 -4.82 -34.02
N VAL A 129 3.31 -4.67 -34.16
CA VAL A 129 2.24 -5.61 -33.84
C VAL A 129 2.30 -6.83 -34.78
N GLY A 130 2.18 -8.04 -34.21
CA GLY A 130 1.51 -9.21 -34.79
C GLY A 130 2.11 -9.83 -36.07
N GLY A 131 3.09 -10.73 -35.91
CA GLY A 131 3.55 -11.61 -36.99
C GLY A 131 2.76 -12.92 -37.06
N ALA A 132 1.55 -12.89 -37.62
CA ALA A 132 0.86 -14.10 -38.03
C ALA A 132 1.74 -14.91 -39.00
N LYS A 133 1.79 -16.24 -38.81
CA LYS A 133 2.56 -17.18 -39.63
C LYS A 133 1.98 -17.26 -41.04
N PHE A 134 2.48 -16.45 -41.97
CA PHE A 134 2.18 -16.59 -43.39
C PHE A 134 2.80 -17.88 -43.94
N VAL A 135 1.98 -18.92 -44.09
CA VAL A 135 2.31 -20.10 -44.90
C VAL A 135 2.23 -19.69 -46.37
N ARG A 136 3.36 -19.64 -47.07
CA ARG A 136 3.36 -19.45 -48.53
C ARG A 136 2.98 -20.76 -49.21
N PRO A 137 1.97 -20.79 -50.11
CA PRO A 137 1.72 -21.96 -50.94
C PRO A 137 2.86 -22.17 -51.95
N LYS A 138 3.23 -23.43 -52.15
CA LYS A 138 4.27 -23.90 -53.07
C LYS A 138 3.86 -23.56 -54.52
N PRO A 139 4.70 -22.89 -55.32
CA PRO A 139 4.43 -22.69 -56.73
C PRO A 139 4.51 -24.03 -57.46
N ALA A 140 3.43 -24.42 -58.14
CA ALA A 140 3.44 -25.49 -59.12
C ALA A 140 4.11 -24.95 -60.39
N GLY A 141 5.24 -25.54 -60.76
CA GLY A 141 5.91 -25.26 -62.01
C GLY A 141 6.45 -26.55 -62.61
N GLY A 142 6.19 -26.75 -63.90
CA GLY A 142 6.97 -27.65 -64.74
C GLY A 142 6.15 -28.68 -65.51
N GLY A 143 5.68 -28.27 -66.69
CA GLY A 143 5.32 -29.12 -67.83
C GLY A 143 5.60 -28.34 -69.10
#